data_AF-A0A916G048-F1
#
_entry.id   AF-A0A916G048-F1
#
_cell.length_a   1.000
_cell.length_b   1.000
_cell.length_c   1.000
_cell.angle_alpha   90.00
_cell.angle_beta   90.00
_cell.angle_gamma   90.00
#
_symmetry.space_group_name_H-M   'P 1'
#
loop_
_entity.id
_entity.type
_entity.pdbx_description
1 polymer ?
#
loop_
_entity_poly.entity_id
_entity_poly.type
_entity_poly.pdbx_seq_one_letter_code
_entity_poly.pdbx_strand_id
1 'polypeptide(L)'
;MNRAKIVRTVAVFMALAGIAGATLAQDSTPVKPGGRPVKQTPPPKPPPAAPEQAPAPAEEFPKKDRPAPEVGPYITQSNPRDLVLTVHISLNSESPTDRTSYRDPFTGQTVDMPNVRPFEFQTLAMVFPMLPSTASSDPYPKEYKGKLTINDVLASDEAKIMTGYPGGVKLARFDSNDKSQATRCRQVELLLEVPARCYRLKFDESAALKVPWPQGPWPKEAASILTPQLYVETGVDGEGHVRPYEDKLVSETLQRWLGDEGISDPKRVNPAALAKILTGKVWGSIQIDREGLSLKRTGELSGVVIQPPEWTLQNGKGAPHDAVVLLATMLRKVGLPTRVMAGWDVGKGDGKFLKKGDKQNKLRTWVEFCLYDEEANTINWVPIDIVKLRQSTSRPPAVTQNWRFFGANDEFDSVVPFAMHFHPPTDVVSYGWPGFWGWFVTPKPPEAAEQSIRFTATTMSVRGGQPPRDPKKKDDEARPPARRGY
;
A
#
# COMPACT_ATOMS: atom_id res chain seq x y z
N MET A 1 -13.98 -61.84 35.68
CA MET A 1 -13.23 -60.56 35.64
C MET A 1 -13.31 -59.99 34.24
N ASN A 2 -13.78 -58.75 34.15
CA ASN A 2 -14.41 -58.14 32.99
C ASN A 2 -13.42 -57.55 31.98
N ARG A 3 -13.62 -57.84 30.70
CA ARG A 3 -13.32 -56.92 29.59
C ARG A 3 -14.46 -56.97 28.58
N ALA A 4 -15.41 -56.07 28.77
CA ALA A 4 -16.50 -55.82 27.82
C ALA A 4 -15.96 -55.02 26.63
N LYS A 5 -16.12 -55.58 25.42
CA LYS A 5 -15.98 -54.88 24.16
C LYS A 5 -17.24 -54.03 23.94
N ILE A 6 -17.07 -52.72 23.85
CA ILE A 6 -18.14 -51.80 23.40
C ILE A 6 -17.97 -51.63 21.90
N VAL A 7 -18.88 -52.25 21.15
CA VAL A 7 -19.18 -51.91 19.76
C VAL A 7 -20.17 -50.75 19.80
N ARG A 8 -19.82 -49.60 19.21
CA ARG A 8 -20.78 -48.53 18.94
C ARG A 8 -20.94 -48.38 17.43
N THR A 9 -22.09 -48.87 16.97
CA THR A 9 -22.75 -48.56 15.71
C THR A 9 -22.92 -47.03 15.61
N VAL A 10 -22.32 -46.40 14.60
CA VAL A 10 -22.64 -45.02 14.21
C VAL A 10 -23.70 -45.09 13.13
N ALA A 11 -24.92 -44.72 13.48
CA ALA A 11 -26.01 -44.51 12.54
C ALA A 11 -25.78 -43.18 11.80
N VAL A 12 -25.80 -43.26 10.47
CA VAL A 12 -25.80 -42.10 9.57
C VAL A 12 -27.23 -41.54 9.52
N PHE A 13 -27.45 -40.36 10.11
CA PHE A 13 -28.63 -39.55 9.86
C PHE A 13 -28.28 -38.52 8.77
N MET A 14 -28.78 -38.73 7.56
CA MET A 14 -28.87 -37.69 6.55
C MET A 14 -30.04 -36.77 6.92
N ALA A 15 -29.73 -35.56 7.40
CA ALA A 15 -30.68 -34.47 7.46
C ALA A 15 -30.41 -33.51 6.29
N LEU A 16 -31.30 -33.53 5.30
CA LEU A 16 -31.45 -32.45 4.33
C LEU A 16 -31.94 -31.21 5.08
N ALA A 17 -31.06 -30.24 5.29
CA ALA A 17 -31.42 -28.89 5.68
C ALA A 17 -31.27 -27.99 4.44
N GLY A 18 -32.41 -27.66 3.82
CA GLY A 18 -32.49 -26.60 2.83
C GLY A 18 -32.22 -25.25 3.50
N ILE A 19 -31.13 -24.58 3.11
CA ILE A 19 -30.87 -23.20 3.48
C ILE A 19 -31.64 -22.33 2.48
N ALA A 20 -32.80 -21.84 2.92
CA ALA A 20 -33.48 -20.73 2.29
C ALA A 20 -32.60 -19.48 2.47
N GLY A 21 -32.11 -18.93 1.37
CA GLY A 21 -31.42 -17.65 1.35
C GLY A 21 -32.40 -16.53 1.70
N ALA A 22 -32.17 -15.86 2.82
CA ALA A 22 -32.84 -14.62 3.15
C ALA A 22 -32.18 -13.49 2.33
N THR A 23 -32.80 -13.12 1.22
CA THR A 23 -32.57 -11.86 0.54
C THR A 23 -33.08 -10.73 1.42
N LEU A 24 -32.17 -9.88 1.92
CA LEU A 24 -32.52 -8.56 2.46
C LEU A 24 -32.99 -7.69 1.29
N ALA A 25 -34.31 -7.59 1.14
CA ALA A 25 -34.94 -6.63 0.25
C ALA A 25 -34.70 -5.22 0.78
N GLN A 26 -34.01 -4.38 -0.01
CA GLN A 26 -34.05 -2.94 0.15
C GLN A 26 -35.44 -2.46 -0.24
N ASP A 27 -36.16 -1.91 0.73
CA ASP A 27 -37.49 -1.36 0.56
C ASP A 27 -37.38 0.02 -0.11
N SER A 28 -37.27 0.03 -1.44
CA SER A 28 -37.32 1.26 -2.24
C SER A 28 -38.78 1.61 -2.53
N THR A 29 -39.37 2.46 -1.68
CA THR A 29 -40.67 3.05 -1.99
C THR A 29 -40.54 4.07 -3.12
N PRO A 30 -41.43 4.04 -4.13
CA PRO A 30 -41.40 4.99 -5.25
C PRO A 30 -41.93 6.36 -4.81
N VAL A 31 -41.08 7.38 -4.90
CA VAL A 31 -41.46 8.78 -4.68
C VAL A 31 -42.32 9.27 -5.86
N LYS A 32 -43.53 9.74 -5.56
CA LYS A 32 -44.47 10.34 -6.53
C LYS A 32 -43.89 11.62 -7.16
N PRO A 33 -44.00 11.82 -8.49
CA PRO A 33 -43.67 13.09 -9.12
C PRO A 33 -44.85 14.06 -8.99
N GLY A 34 -44.68 15.15 -8.25
CA GLY A 34 -45.76 16.12 -8.05
C GLY A 34 -45.33 17.37 -7.29
N GLY A 35 -44.47 18.18 -7.88
CA GLY A 35 -44.14 19.52 -7.38
C GLY A 35 -43.82 20.46 -8.53
N ARG A 36 -44.60 21.54 -8.67
CA ARG A 36 -44.32 22.65 -9.60
C ARG A 36 -42.98 23.29 -9.24
N PRO A 37 -42.18 23.76 -10.22
CA PRO A 37 -40.90 24.40 -9.97
C PRO A 37 -41.12 25.72 -9.21
N VAL A 38 -40.66 25.79 -7.97
CA VAL A 38 -40.50 27.03 -7.24
C VAL A 38 -39.30 27.76 -7.82
N LYS A 39 -39.50 29.02 -8.23
CA LYS A 39 -38.46 29.91 -8.74
C LYS A 39 -37.43 30.13 -7.62
N GLN A 40 -36.33 29.37 -7.64
CA GLN A 40 -35.23 29.57 -6.70
C GLN A 40 -34.55 30.89 -7.03
N THR A 41 -34.64 31.85 -6.12
CA THR A 41 -33.75 33.00 -6.07
C THR A 41 -32.32 32.50 -5.86
N PRO A 42 -31.33 33.01 -6.61
CA PRO A 42 -29.94 32.60 -6.44
C PRO A 42 -29.49 32.89 -5.00
N PRO A 43 -28.81 31.96 -4.32
CA PRO A 43 -28.30 32.19 -2.99
C PRO A 43 -27.32 33.37 -2.99
N PRO A 44 -27.31 34.20 -1.92
CA PRO A 44 -26.36 35.29 -1.81
C PRO A 44 -24.93 34.75 -1.92
N LYS A 45 -24.12 35.43 -2.73
CA LYS A 45 -22.71 35.13 -2.95
C LYS A 45 -22.03 35.01 -1.58
N PRO A 46 -21.38 33.88 -1.25
CA PRO A 46 -20.69 33.75 0.02
C PRO A 46 -19.65 34.87 0.14
N PRO A 47 -19.51 35.49 1.32
CA PRO A 47 -18.50 36.52 1.53
C PRO A 47 -17.11 35.93 1.20
N PRO A 48 -16.20 36.71 0.60
CA PRO A 48 -14.86 36.26 0.30
C PRO A 48 -14.24 35.67 1.57
N ALA A 49 -13.75 34.42 1.44
CA ALA A 49 -13.09 33.72 2.52
C ALA A 49 -11.99 34.64 3.08
N ALA A 50 -12.05 34.89 4.40
CA ALA A 50 -10.99 35.59 5.08
C ALA A 50 -9.67 34.84 4.82
N PRO A 51 -8.56 35.54 4.50
CA PRO A 51 -7.28 34.90 4.31
C PRO A 51 -6.96 34.05 5.54
N GLU A 52 -6.77 32.76 5.30
CA GLU A 52 -6.34 31.78 6.27
C GLU A 52 -5.09 32.32 6.97
N GLN A 53 -5.22 32.67 8.25
CA GLN A 53 -4.08 33.13 9.04
C GLN A 53 -3.05 32.02 9.04
N ALA A 54 -1.90 32.28 8.42
CA ALA A 54 -0.77 31.39 8.43
C ALA A 54 -0.48 30.97 9.89
N PRO A 55 -0.31 29.68 10.18
CA PRO A 55 -0.02 29.21 11.53
C PRO A 55 1.22 29.94 12.06
N ALA A 56 1.18 30.28 13.35
CA ALA A 56 2.27 30.97 14.03
C ALA A 56 3.61 30.26 13.75
N PRO A 57 4.71 31.01 13.51
CA PRO A 57 6.02 30.42 13.26
C PRO A 57 6.39 29.51 14.43
N ALA A 58 6.62 28.23 14.13
CA ALA A 58 7.17 27.30 15.12
C ALA A 58 8.49 27.86 15.64
N GLU A 59 8.67 27.88 16.97
CA GLU A 59 9.91 28.31 17.60
C GLU A 59 11.11 27.61 16.94
N GLU A 60 11.98 28.40 16.31
CA GLU A 60 13.18 27.91 15.67
C GLU A 60 14.19 27.52 16.74
N PHE A 61 14.17 26.24 17.13
CA PHE A 61 15.29 25.65 17.85
C PHE A 61 16.58 25.87 17.04
N PRO A 62 17.70 26.28 17.66
CA PRO A 62 18.95 26.54 16.95
C PRO A 62 19.42 25.27 16.24
N LYS A 63 19.21 25.24 14.92
CA LYS A 63 19.60 24.13 14.04
C LYS A 63 21.10 24.17 13.87
N LYS A 64 21.82 23.42 14.69
CA LYS A 64 23.12 22.90 14.27
C LYS A 64 22.80 21.89 13.17
N ASP A 65 23.15 22.19 11.92
CA ASP A 65 22.94 21.29 10.77
C ASP A 65 23.66 19.96 11.02
N ARG A 66 22.98 19.02 11.67
CA ARG A 66 23.48 17.65 11.79
C ARG A 66 23.47 17.04 10.39
N PRO A 67 24.54 16.30 10.01
CA PRO A 67 24.56 15.60 8.74
C PRO A 67 23.38 14.62 8.66
N ALA A 68 22.90 14.36 7.45
CA ALA A 68 21.87 13.36 7.22
C ALA A 68 22.29 12.01 7.83
N PRO A 69 21.39 11.31 8.54
CA PRO A 69 21.74 10.06 9.20
C PRO A 69 22.11 8.99 8.17
N GLU A 70 23.09 8.16 8.53
CA GLU A 70 23.53 7.04 7.70
C GLU A 70 22.64 5.80 7.93
N VAL A 71 22.71 4.80 7.05
CA VAL A 71 22.00 3.52 7.26
C VAL A 71 22.65 2.79 8.43
N GLY A 72 21.86 2.45 9.45
CA GLY A 72 22.38 1.79 10.65
C GLY A 72 22.58 0.28 10.52
N PRO A 73 23.13 -0.35 11.58
CA PRO A 73 23.60 -1.73 11.54
C PRO A 73 22.54 -2.78 11.90
N TYR A 74 21.32 -2.40 12.32
CA TYR A 74 20.38 -3.36 12.91
C TYR A 74 19.69 -4.27 11.88
N ILE A 75 19.68 -3.86 10.61
CA ILE A 75 19.18 -4.66 9.49
C ILE A 75 20.36 -5.04 8.61
N THR A 76 20.60 -6.35 8.49
CA THR A 76 21.57 -6.88 7.53
C THR A 76 20.84 -7.36 6.28
N GLN A 77 21.18 -6.75 5.16
CA GLN A 77 20.75 -7.17 3.84
C GLN A 77 21.62 -8.33 3.33
N SER A 78 21.00 -9.35 2.73
CA SER A 78 21.69 -10.53 2.20
C SER A 78 20.96 -11.06 0.97
N ASN A 79 21.62 -11.93 0.19
CA ASN A 79 21.07 -12.53 -1.03
C ASN A 79 20.47 -11.49 -1.99
N PRO A 80 21.27 -10.55 -2.51
CA PRO A 80 20.78 -9.54 -3.44
C PRO A 80 20.18 -10.20 -4.68
N ARG A 81 19.02 -9.71 -5.11
CA ARG A 81 18.35 -10.10 -6.35
C ARG A 81 17.94 -8.86 -7.12
N ASP A 82 18.47 -8.73 -8.33
CA ASP A 82 18.13 -7.63 -9.23
C ASP A 82 16.85 -7.98 -10.01
N LEU A 83 15.81 -7.16 -9.83
CA LEU A 83 14.48 -7.35 -10.41
C LEU A 83 14.07 -6.09 -11.17
N VAL A 84 13.31 -6.26 -12.26
CA VAL A 84 12.57 -5.17 -12.92
C VAL A 84 11.09 -5.43 -12.72
N LEU A 85 10.41 -4.49 -12.07
CA LEU A 85 8.96 -4.45 -12.03
C LEU A 85 8.44 -3.63 -13.22
N THR A 86 7.69 -4.29 -14.09
CA THR A 86 6.92 -3.62 -15.14
C THR A 86 5.51 -3.37 -14.64
N VAL A 87 5.11 -2.10 -14.62
CA VAL A 87 3.76 -1.66 -14.23
C VAL A 87 3.06 -1.15 -15.48
N HIS A 88 1.89 -1.68 -15.79
CA HIS A 88 1.05 -1.19 -16.87
C HIS A 88 -0.25 -0.65 -16.29
N ILE A 89 -0.48 0.64 -16.48
CA ILE A 89 -1.67 1.35 -16.01
C ILE A 89 -2.47 1.72 -17.25
N SER A 90 -3.74 1.38 -17.28
CA SER A 90 -4.62 1.71 -18.41
C SER A 90 -5.87 2.39 -17.88
N LEU A 91 -6.24 3.50 -18.50
CA LEU A 91 -7.46 4.24 -18.27
C LEU A 91 -8.31 4.19 -19.52
N ASN A 92 -9.53 3.72 -19.35
CA ASN A 92 -10.50 3.63 -20.43
C ASN A 92 -11.68 4.55 -20.12
N SER A 93 -12.18 5.21 -21.15
CA SER A 93 -13.31 6.13 -21.04
C SER A 93 -14.65 5.42 -20.83
N GLU A 94 -14.66 4.10 -20.92
CA GLU A 94 -15.82 3.28 -20.60
C GLU A 94 -15.93 3.16 -19.08
N SER A 95 -17.13 3.37 -18.53
CA SER A 95 -17.41 3.07 -17.13
C SER A 95 -18.44 1.94 -17.05
N PRO A 96 -18.25 0.91 -16.20
CA PRO A 96 -19.25 -0.14 -16.00
C PRO A 96 -20.62 0.38 -15.56
N THR A 97 -20.66 1.57 -14.95
CA THR A 97 -21.86 2.23 -14.42
C THR A 97 -22.53 3.17 -15.42
N ASP A 98 -21.85 3.64 -16.46
CA ASP A 98 -22.43 4.50 -17.50
C ASP A 98 -22.94 3.61 -18.64
N ARG A 99 -24.22 3.21 -18.55
CA ARG A 99 -24.89 2.37 -19.54
C ARG A 99 -26.08 3.10 -20.13
N THR A 100 -26.30 2.90 -21.41
CA THR A 100 -27.53 3.32 -22.10
C THR A 100 -28.31 2.09 -22.49
N SER A 101 -29.55 2.00 -22.02
CA SER A 101 -30.46 0.90 -22.38
C SER A 101 -31.05 1.15 -23.76
N TYR A 102 -30.82 0.23 -24.69
CA TYR A 102 -31.40 0.24 -26.02
C TYR A 102 -32.40 -0.91 -26.16
N ARG A 103 -33.60 -0.62 -26.68
CA ARG A 103 -34.57 -1.67 -27.00
C ARG A 103 -34.32 -2.14 -28.43
N ASP A 104 -33.87 -3.38 -28.58
CA ASP A 104 -33.63 -4.00 -29.88
C ASP A 104 -34.96 -4.10 -30.66
N PRO A 105 -35.06 -3.47 -31.85
CA PRO A 105 -36.30 -3.48 -32.63
C PRO A 105 -36.64 -4.87 -33.19
N PHE A 106 -35.69 -5.80 -33.30
CA PHE A 106 -35.92 -7.13 -33.87
C PHE A 106 -36.36 -8.15 -32.81
N THR A 107 -35.74 -8.12 -31.63
CA THR A 107 -36.03 -9.06 -30.54
C THR A 107 -37.00 -8.50 -29.50
N GLY A 108 -37.18 -7.18 -29.46
CA GLY A 108 -37.97 -6.48 -28.45
C GLY A 108 -37.31 -6.43 -27.06
N GLN A 109 -36.12 -7.01 -26.90
CA GLN A 109 -35.37 -7.07 -25.64
C GLN A 109 -34.62 -5.77 -25.38
N THR A 110 -34.50 -5.39 -24.12
CA THR A 110 -33.67 -4.25 -23.69
C THR A 110 -32.25 -4.74 -23.44
N VAL A 111 -31.28 -4.14 -24.12
CA VAL A 111 -29.85 -4.41 -23.95
C VAL A 111 -29.18 -3.16 -23.41
N ASP A 112 -28.44 -3.31 -22.31
CA ASP A 112 -27.61 -2.23 -21.78
C ASP A 112 -26.27 -2.19 -22.51
N MET A 113 -26.01 -1.11 -23.24
CA MET A 113 -24.73 -0.88 -23.91
C MET A 113 -23.87 0.11 -23.09
N PRO A 114 -22.55 -0.11 -22.99
CA PRO A 114 -21.66 0.85 -22.35
C PRO A 114 -21.68 2.18 -23.12
N ASN A 115 -21.83 3.28 -22.39
CA ASN A 115 -21.80 4.62 -22.95
C ASN A 115 -20.35 5.11 -23.00
N VAL A 116 -19.73 5.02 -24.18
CA VAL A 116 -18.32 5.40 -24.37
C VAL A 116 -18.23 6.90 -24.63
N ARG A 117 -17.96 7.69 -23.59
CA ARG A 117 -17.72 9.14 -23.71
C ARG A 117 -16.21 9.41 -23.72
N PRO A 118 -15.63 9.82 -24.86
CA PRO A 118 -14.20 10.13 -24.89
C PRO A 118 -13.81 11.16 -23.84
N PHE A 119 -12.61 11.00 -23.28
CA PHE A 119 -11.97 12.03 -22.49
C PHE A 119 -11.68 13.25 -23.36
N GLU A 120 -11.89 14.43 -22.80
CA GLU A 120 -11.58 15.71 -23.45
C GLU A 120 -10.77 16.56 -22.46
N PHE A 121 -9.53 16.88 -22.82
CA PHE A 121 -8.62 17.66 -21.97
C PHE A 121 -7.65 18.51 -22.80
N GLN A 122 -7.12 19.56 -22.19
CA GLN A 122 -6.07 20.40 -22.77
C GLN A 122 -4.68 19.90 -22.40
N THR A 123 -4.50 19.49 -21.14
CA THR A 123 -3.24 18.89 -20.67
C THR A 123 -3.55 17.69 -19.81
N LEU A 124 -2.67 16.69 -19.86
CA LEU A 124 -2.71 15.50 -19.02
C LEU A 124 -1.33 15.23 -18.44
N ALA A 125 -1.28 14.78 -17.19
CA ALA A 125 -0.06 14.28 -16.57
C ALA A 125 -0.38 13.05 -15.73
N MET A 126 0.37 11.96 -15.88
CA MET A 126 0.28 10.80 -14.99
C MET A 126 1.45 10.80 -14.02
N VAL A 127 1.20 10.40 -12.77
CA VAL A 127 2.23 10.27 -11.74
C VAL A 127 2.31 8.85 -11.21
N PHE A 128 3.54 8.40 -10.94
CA PHE A 128 3.80 7.14 -10.27
C PHE A 128 4.92 7.28 -9.22
N PRO A 129 4.83 6.60 -8.06
CA PRO A 129 5.84 6.69 -7.02
C PRO A 129 7.21 6.15 -7.45
N MET A 130 8.24 6.86 -7.01
CA MET A 130 9.64 6.46 -7.01
C MET A 130 10.12 6.42 -5.56
N LEU A 131 10.38 5.22 -5.07
CA LEU A 131 10.79 5.03 -3.69
C LEU A 131 12.26 5.44 -3.48
N PRO A 132 12.63 5.93 -2.29
CA PRO A 132 14.02 5.89 -1.83
C PRO A 132 14.42 4.45 -1.50
N SER A 133 15.67 4.22 -1.07
CA SER A 133 16.06 2.94 -0.47
C SER A 133 15.13 2.59 0.69
N THR A 134 14.72 1.33 0.73
CA THR A 134 13.86 0.76 1.77
C THR A 134 14.66 -0.19 2.65
N ALA A 135 14.03 -0.79 3.66
CA ALA A 135 14.71 -1.83 4.43
C ALA A 135 15.18 -2.99 3.53
N SER A 136 14.33 -3.35 2.56
CA SER A 136 14.46 -4.54 1.71
C SER A 136 14.94 -4.28 0.28
N SER A 137 15.11 -3.04 -0.15
CA SER A 137 15.46 -2.77 -1.53
C SER A 137 16.25 -1.48 -1.75
N ASP A 138 17.10 -1.50 -2.77
CA ASP A 138 17.74 -0.33 -3.35
C ASP A 138 17.22 -0.12 -4.77
N PRO A 139 16.47 0.96 -5.03
CA PRO A 139 16.00 1.28 -6.38
C PRO A 139 17.17 1.70 -7.27
N TYR A 140 17.03 1.50 -8.59
CA TYR A 140 17.94 2.02 -9.60
C TYR A 140 17.32 3.24 -10.30
N PRO A 141 17.32 4.43 -9.67
CA PRO A 141 16.56 5.59 -10.17
C PRO A 141 16.99 6.07 -11.56
N LYS A 142 18.25 5.83 -11.95
CA LYS A 142 18.77 6.17 -13.29
C LYS A 142 18.28 5.24 -14.39
N GLU A 143 17.80 4.04 -14.03
CA GLU A 143 17.27 3.03 -14.95
C GLU A 143 15.74 3.01 -14.94
N TYR A 144 15.10 3.91 -14.17
CA TYR A 144 13.65 4.07 -14.15
C TYR A 144 13.19 4.60 -15.51
N LYS A 145 12.25 3.90 -16.15
CA LYS A 145 11.68 4.31 -17.44
C LYS A 145 10.17 4.34 -17.38
N GLY A 146 9.59 5.19 -18.21
CA GLY A 146 8.15 5.18 -18.44
C GLY A 146 7.81 5.56 -19.87
N LYS A 147 6.62 5.14 -20.30
CA LYS A 147 6.04 5.47 -21.58
C LYS A 147 4.56 5.75 -21.38
N LEU A 148 4.18 7.00 -21.58
CA LEU A 148 2.79 7.48 -21.62
C LEU A 148 2.29 7.44 -23.07
N THR A 149 1.19 6.74 -23.32
CA THR A 149 0.51 6.71 -24.61
C THR A 149 -0.93 7.23 -24.48
N ILE A 150 -1.41 7.88 -25.53
CA ILE A 150 -2.79 8.36 -25.68
C ILE A 150 -3.32 7.81 -27.00
N ASN A 151 -4.36 6.96 -26.96
CA ASN A 151 -4.82 6.17 -28.10
C ASN A 151 -3.66 5.50 -28.88
N ASP A 152 -2.79 4.77 -28.17
CA ASP A 152 -1.60 4.09 -28.72
C ASP A 152 -0.50 5.00 -29.32
N VAL A 153 -0.69 6.32 -29.32
CA VAL A 153 0.33 7.29 -29.75
C VAL A 153 1.19 7.70 -28.55
N LEU A 154 2.52 7.66 -28.72
CA LEU A 154 3.47 8.11 -27.70
C LEU A 154 3.25 9.59 -27.39
N ALA A 155 2.87 9.88 -26.15
CA ALA A 155 2.69 11.25 -25.65
C ALA A 155 3.92 11.75 -24.89
N SER A 156 4.55 10.88 -24.10
CA SER A 156 5.80 11.17 -23.38
C SER A 156 6.52 9.89 -22.96
N ASP A 157 7.85 9.91 -22.96
CA ASP A 157 8.74 8.90 -22.39
C ASP A 157 9.74 9.50 -21.39
N GLU A 158 9.63 10.80 -21.11
CA GLU A 158 10.49 11.52 -20.18
C GLU A 158 9.78 11.76 -18.83
N ALA A 159 10.39 11.26 -17.76
CA ALA A 159 9.90 11.45 -16.40
C ALA A 159 10.41 12.75 -15.79
N LYS A 160 9.50 13.65 -15.40
CA LYS A 160 9.79 14.77 -14.50
C LYS A 160 9.74 14.31 -13.06
N ILE A 161 10.87 14.41 -12.35
CA ILE A 161 10.97 13.96 -10.97
C ILE A 161 10.50 15.05 -10.01
N MET A 162 9.45 14.75 -9.25
CA MET A 162 8.92 15.62 -8.19
C MET A 162 9.42 15.13 -6.83
N THR A 163 9.80 16.07 -5.95
CA THR A 163 10.41 15.79 -4.64
C THR A 163 9.68 16.53 -3.52
N GLY A 164 9.97 16.19 -2.26
CA GLY A 164 9.45 16.91 -1.09
C GLY A 164 8.22 16.26 -0.45
N TYR A 165 7.94 15.00 -0.78
CA TYR A 165 6.83 14.25 -0.23
C TYR A 165 7.22 13.46 1.04
N PRO A 166 6.24 13.06 1.87
CA PRO A 166 6.48 12.31 3.10
C PRO A 166 7.34 11.05 2.90
N GLY A 167 8.27 10.82 3.82
CA GLY A 167 9.18 9.66 3.82
C GLY A 167 10.24 9.68 2.73
N GLY A 168 10.47 10.82 2.09
CA GLY A 168 11.46 10.97 1.02
C GLY A 168 11.00 10.36 -0.31
N VAL A 169 9.73 10.00 -0.45
CA VAL A 169 9.18 9.51 -1.72
C VAL A 169 9.29 10.59 -2.79
N LYS A 170 9.59 10.17 -4.02
CA LYS A 170 9.57 11.02 -5.22
C LYS A 170 8.42 10.57 -6.10
N LEU A 171 7.93 11.43 -6.98
CA LEU A 171 6.95 11.05 -8.00
C LEU A 171 7.56 11.25 -9.39
N ALA A 172 7.49 10.22 -10.23
CA ALA A 172 7.74 10.33 -11.66
C ALA A 172 6.49 10.85 -12.35
N ARG A 173 6.56 12.04 -12.94
CA ARG A 173 5.46 12.68 -13.69
C ARG A 173 5.73 12.60 -15.19
N PHE A 174 4.74 12.16 -15.95
CA PHE A 174 4.76 12.09 -17.41
C PHE A 174 3.68 13.00 -17.96
N ASP A 175 4.07 14.06 -18.66
CA ASP A 175 3.17 15.09 -19.19
C ASP A 175 2.84 14.82 -20.68
N SER A 176 1.61 15.09 -21.11
CA SER A 176 1.27 15.14 -22.53
C SER A 176 1.84 16.43 -23.15
N ASN A 177 2.62 16.31 -24.22
CA ASN A 177 3.44 17.41 -24.76
C ASN A 177 2.68 18.52 -25.51
N ASP A 178 1.42 18.30 -25.92
CA ASP A 178 0.67 19.31 -26.69
C ASP A 178 -0.34 20.07 -25.80
N LYS A 179 -0.03 21.35 -25.53
CA LYS A 179 -0.90 22.26 -24.77
C LYS A 179 -1.85 23.07 -25.66
N SER A 180 -1.72 22.95 -26.98
CA SER A 180 -2.32 23.90 -27.92
C SER A 180 -3.69 23.48 -28.45
N GLN A 181 -4.05 22.19 -28.34
CA GLN A 181 -5.31 21.66 -28.84
C GLN A 181 -6.01 20.78 -27.81
N ALA A 182 -7.34 20.89 -27.75
CA ALA A 182 -8.15 19.95 -26.99
C ALA A 182 -7.94 18.54 -27.53
N THR A 183 -7.38 17.67 -26.71
CA THR A 183 -7.15 16.26 -27.05
C THR A 183 -8.40 15.47 -26.70
N ARG A 184 -8.86 14.65 -27.65
CA ARG A 184 -9.96 13.71 -27.45
C ARG A 184 -9.45 12.28 -27.53
N CYS A 185 -9.60 11.51 -26.46
CA CYS A 185 -9.14 10.12 -26.44
C CYS A 185 -10.08 9.18 -25.71
N ARG A 186 -9.95 7.88 -25.95
CA ARG A 186 -10.69 6.84 -25.23
C ARG A 186 -9.82 6.06 -24.27
N GLN A 187 -8.52 6.07 -24.52
CA GLN A 187 -7.55 5.27 -23.79
C GLN A 187 -6.30 6.10 -23.50
N VAL A 188 -5.83 5.99 -22.26
CA VAL A 188 -4.55 6.52 -21.81
C VAL A 188 -3.82 5.42 -21.07
N GLU A 189 -2.56 5.19 -21.41
CA GLU A 189 -1.76 4.15 -20.76
C GLU A 189 -0.42 4.67 -20.28
N LEU A 190 0.02 4.18 -19.14
CA LEU A 190 1.36 4.39 -18.62
C LEU A 190 2.03 3.04 -18.40
N LEU A 191 3.08 2.77 -19.16
CA LEU A 191 3.95 1.61 -18.99
C LEU A 191 5.24 2.05 -18.29
N LEU A 192 5.60 1.40 -17.18
CA LEU A 192 6.78 1.73 -16.37
C LEU A 192 7.70 0.52 -16.26
N GLU A 193 9.00 0.77 -16.24
CA GLU A 193 10.03 -0.18 -15.80
C GLU A 193 10.68 0.38 -14.53
N VAL A 194 10.49 -0.33 -13.41
CA VAL A 194 10.98 0.03 -12.08
C VAL A 194 12.02 -1.00 -11.64
N PRO A 195 13.30 -0.79 -12.00
CA PRO A 195 14.38 -1.69 -11.62
C PRO A 195 14.82 -1.42 -10.18
N ALA A 196 15.01 -2.50 -9.42
CA ALA A 196 15.48 -2.45 -8.03
C ALA A 196 16.27 -3.71 -7.67
N ARG A 197 17.18 -3.58 -6.72
CA ARG A 197 17.81 -4.69 -6.01
C ARG A 197 17.04 -4.98 -4.75
N CYS A 198 16.62 -6.22 -4.56
CA CYS A 198 15.88 -6.68 -3.39
C CYS A 198 16.75 -7.62 -2.55
N TYR A 199 16.49 -7.66 -1.24
CA TYR A 199 17.31 -8.40 -0.28
C TYR A 199 16.47 -9.21 0.70
N ARG A 200 17.07 -10.30 1.22
CA ARG A 200 16.63 -10.92 2.47
C ARG A 200 17.18 -10.15 3.64
N LEU A 201 16.38 -10.07 4.69
CA LEU A 201 16.68 -9.29 5.88
C LEU A 201 16.92 -10.20 7.08
N LYS A 202 18.00 -9.90 7.80
CA LYS A 202 18.20 -10.33 9.19
C LYS A 202 18.12 -9.11 10.08
N PHE A 203 17.48 -9.27 11.23
CA PHE A 203 17.31 -8.21 12.21
C PHE A 203 18.03 -8.57 13.51
N ASP A 204 18.94 -7.71 13.94
CA ASP A 204 19.52 -7.80 15.28
C ASP A 204 18.57 -7.13 16.29
N GLU A 205 17.53 -7.89 16.64
CA GLU A 205 16.53 -7.43 17.59
C GLU A 205 17.15 -7.09 18.95
N SER A 206 18.17 -7.82 19.37
CA SER A 206 18.81 -7.62 20.67
C SER A 206 19.55 -6.27 20.76
N ALA A 207 20.17 -5.83 19.67
CA ALA A 207 20.80 -4.52 19.57
C ALA A 207 19.74 -3.41 19.42
N ALA A 208 18.72 -3.64 18.59
CA ALA A 208 17.63 -2.68 18.40
C ALA A 208 16.86 -2.36 19.70
N LEU A 209 16.66 -3.36 20.57
CA LEU A 209 16.04 -3.22 21.89
C LEU A 209 16.85 -2.36 22.88
N LYS A 210 18.07 -1.96 22.53
CA LYS A 210 18.91 -1.05 23.33
C LYS A 210 18.82 0.41 22.87
N VAL A 211 18.28 0.66 21.68
CA VAL A 211 18.21 2.01 21.09
C VAL A 211 17.08 2.82 21.75
N PRO A 212 17.37 3.87 22.53
CA PRO A 212 16.32 4.65 23.19
C PRO A 212 15.50 5.46 22.18
N TRP A 213 14.41 6.06 22.65
CA TRP A 213 13.77 7.14 21.90
C TRP A 213 14.74 8.29 21.70
N PRO A 214 14.69 9.00 20.55
CA PRO A 214 15.48 10.21 20.38
C PRO A 214 15.10 11.25 21.42
N GLN A 215 16.10 11.93 21.96
CA GLN A 215 15.91 13.07 22.85
C GLN A 215 15.54 14.32 22.03
N GLY A 216 16.11 14.43 20.83
CA GLY A 216 15.80 15.47 19.85
C GLY A 216 14.60 15.12 18.94
N PRO A 217 14.30 15.99 17.95
CA PRO A 217 13.31 15.68 16.93
C PRO A 217 13.78 14.50 16.07
N TRP A 218 12.80 13.76 15.52
CA TRP A 218 13.07 12.76 14.49
C TRP A 218 13.79 13.39 13.28
N PRO A 219 14.65 12.64 12.56
CA PRO A 219 15.18 13.08 11.27
C PRO A 219 14.05 13.53 10.34
N LYS A 220 14.28 14.59 9.55
CA LYS A 220 13.23 15.25 8.74
C LYS A 220 12.38 14.27 7.94
N GLU A 221 13.01 13.28 7.29
CA GLU A 221 12.31 12.27 6.49
C GLU A 221 11.43 11.37 7.35
N ALA A 222 11.94 10.89 8.50
CA ALA A 222 11.15 10.11 9.45
C ALA A 222 10.00 10.94 10.05
N ALA A 223 10.28 12.17 10.49
CA ALA A 223 9.27 13.08 11.02
C ALA A 223 8.13 13.33 10.02
N SER A 224 8.46 13.47 8.73
CA SER A 224 7.46 13.72 7.68
C SER A 224 6.47 12.56 7.51
N ILE A 225 6.80 11.33 7.91
CA ILE A 225 5.89 10.18 7.85
C ILE A 225 4.79 10.24 8.92
N LEU A 226 4.94 11.09 9.94
CA LEU A 226 3.90 11.31 10.95
C LEU A 226 2.77 12.23 10.46
N THR A 227 2.90 12.84 9.28
CA THR A 227 1.80 13.62 8.70
C THR A 227 0.66 12.71 8.27
N PRO A 228 -0.61 13.13 8.42
CA PRO A 228 -1.75 12.35 7.97
C PRO A 228 -1.63 11.93 6.50
N GLN A 229 -1.96 10.67 6.22
CA GLN A 229 -1.85 10.07 4.90
C GLN A 229 -3.22 9.57 4.43
N LEU A 230 -3.51 9.81 3.14
CA LEU A 230 -4.73 9.33 2.50
C LEU A 230 -4.78 7.80 2.49
N TYR A 231 -5.93 7.26 2.91
CA TYR A 231 -6.22 5.86 3.19
C TYR A 231 -5.47 5.26 4.39
N VAL A 232 -4.92 6.09 5.29
CA VAL A 232 -4.35 5.64 6.58
C VAL A 232 -5.00 6.37 7.75
N GLU A 233 -4.91 7.71 7.78
CA GLU A 233 -5.58 8.55 8.79
C GLU A 233 -6.70 9.41 8.19
N THR A 234 -6.68 9.61 6.88
CA THR A 234 -7.74 10.31 6.14
C THR A 234 -8.30 9.43 5.04
N GLY A 235 -9.50 9.72 4.57
CA GLY A 235 -10.15 9.04 3.44
C GLY A 235 -10.95 10.00 2.59
N VAL A 236 -11.48 9.49 1.49
CA VAL A 236 -12.39 10.23 0.60
C VAL A 236 -13.83 9.87 1.00
N ASP A 237 -14.67 10.87 1.27
CA ASP A 237 -16.09 10.66 1.57
C ASP A 237 -16.92 10.41 0.29
N GLY A 238 -18.22 10.16 0.44
CA GLY A 238 -19.12 9.91 -0.69
C GLY A 238 -19.30 11.11 -1.64
N GLU A 239 -18.84 12.31 -1.23
CA GLU A 239 -18.89 13.54 -2.01
C GLU A 239 -17.54 13.84 -2.69
N GLY A 240 -16.51 13.03 -2.45
CA GLY A 240 -15.17 13.23 -2.99
C GLY A 240 -14.26 14.12 -2.14
N HIS A 241 -14.67 14.52 -0.93
CA HIS A 241 -13.85 15.33 -0.04
C HIS A 241 -12.92 14.46 0.81
N VAL A 242 -11.68 14.93 0.98
CA VAL A 242 -10.73 14.29 1.91
C VAL A 242 -11.08 14.69 3.35
N ARG A 243 -11.37 13.71 4.20
CA ARG A 243 -11.67 13.91 5.63
C ARG A 243 -10.86 12.98 6.53
N PRO A 244 -10.53 13.39 7.76
CA PRO A 244 -9.97 12.47 8.75
C PRO A 244 -10.97 11.36 9.09
N TYR A 245 -10.47 10.16 9.36
CA TYR A 245 -11.26 9.05 9.88
C TYR A 245 -11.67 9.27 11.33
N GLU A 246 -12.65 8.49 11.80
CA GLU A 246 -13.07 8.54 13.20
C GLU A 246 -12.02 7.93 14.12
N ASP A 247 -11.51 8.72 15.05
CA ASP A 247 -10.32 8.33 15.80
C ASP A 247 -10.57 7.69 17.17
N LYS A 248 -11.78 7.88 17.70
CA LYS A 248 -12.11 7.60 19.10
C LYS A 248 -11.82 6.13 19.47
N LEU A 249 -12.35 5.20 18.67
CA LEU A 249 -12.19 3.76 18.93
C LEU A 249 -10.73 3.31 18.85
N VAL A 250 -9.96 3.87 17.91
CA VAL A 250 -8.53 3.55 17.74
C VAL A 250 -7.75 4.02 18.98
N SER A 251 -7.98 5.26 19.40
CA SER A 251 -7.31 5.87 20.55
C SER A 251 -7.67 5.19 21.88
N GLU A 252 -8.95 4.89 22.12
CA GLU A 252 -9.38 4.15 23.32
C GLU A 252 -8.81 2.72 23.34
N THR A 253 -8.78 2.05 22.19
CA THR A 253 -8.20 0.70 22.07
C THR A 253 -6.70 0.69 22.32
N LEU A 254 -5.99 1.68 21.77
CA LEU A 254 -4.55 1.85 21.98
C LEU A 254 -4.23 2.06 23.46
N GLN A 255 -4.96 2.97 24.13
CA GLN A 255 -4.79 3.22 25.56
C GLN A 255 -5.02 1.96 26.40
N ARG A 256 -6.10 1.22 26.11
CA ARG A 256 -6.39 -0.05 26.78
C ARG A 256 -5.27 -1.08 26.57
N TRP A 257 -4.82 -1.27 25.33
CA TRP A 257 -3.75 -2.24 25.02
C TRP A 257 -2.41 -1.88 25.67
N LEU A 258 -2.08 -0.59 25.79
CA LEU A 258 -0.91 -0.14 26.53
C LEU A 258 -1.08 -0.39 28.04
N GLY A 259 -2.27 -0.09 28.58
CA GLY A 259 -2.62 -0.36 29.97
C GLY A 259 -2.54 -1.84 30.35
N ASP A 260 -3.00 -2.74 29.48
CA ASP A 260 -2.90 -4.20 29.66
C ASP A 260 -1.44 -4.67 29.81
N GLU A 261 -0.49 -3.94 29.24
CA GLU A 261 0.96 -4.20 29.32
C GLU A 261 1.65 -3.38 30.43
N GLY A 262 0.89 -2.62 31.23
CA GLY A 262 1.42 -1.74 32.27
C GLY A 262 2.15 -0.52 31.74
N ILE A 263 1.90 -0.11 30.49
CA ILE A 263 2.56 1.02 29.83
C ILE A 263 1.68 2.26 29.95
N SER A 264 2.09 3.21 30.80
CA SER A 264 1.42 4.51 30.94
C SER A 264 1.94 5.57 29.96
N ASP A 265 3.21 5.46 29.55
CA ASP A 265 3.85 6.36 28.60
C ASP A 265 4.63 5.53 27.56
N PRO A 266 4.22 5.53 26.29
CA PRO A 266 4.89 4.80 25.23
C PRO A 266 6.38 5.16 25.08
N LYS A 267 6.77 6.41 25.39
CA LYS A 267 8.16 6.87 25.25
C LYS A 267 9.10 6.29 26.32
N ARG A 268 8.57 5.66 27.36
CA ARG A 268 9.37 4.93 28.38
C ARG A 268 9.73 3.51 27.95
N VAL A 269 9.07 3.00 26.93
CA VAL A 269 9.35 1.68 26.37
C VAL A 269 10.23 1.84 25.15
N ASN A 270 11.23 0.98 24.99
CA ASN A 270 12.09 1.00 23.80
C ASN A 270 11.24 0.99 22.49
N PRO A 271 11.55 1.81 21.47
CA PRO A 271 10.77 1.88 20.23
C PRO A 271 10.53 0.52 19.55
N ALA A 272 11.56 -0.33 19.46
CA ALA A 272 11.43 -1.66 18.87
C ALA A 272 10.56 -2.60 19.72
N ALA A 273 10.70 -2.53 21.05
CA ALA A 273 9.84 -3.30 21.97
C ALA A 273 8.37 -2.86 21.85
N LEU A 274 8.11 -1.55 21.85
CA LEU A 274 6.78 -0.99 21.71
C LEU A 274 6.15 -1.39 20.37
N ALA A 275 6.90 -1.29 19.27
CA ALA A 275 6.45 -1.71 17.96
C ALA A 275 6.04 -3.18 17.94
N LYS A 276 6.84 -4.04 18.59
CA LYS A 276 6.56 -5.47 18.71
C LYS A 276 5.31 -5.77 19.54
N ILE A 277 5.15 -5.09 20.68
CA ILE A 277 3.96 -5.22 21.53
C ILE A 277 2.69 -4.86 20.76
N LEU A 278 2.66 -3.69 20.12
CA LEU A 278 1.50 -3.24 19.35
C LEU A 278 1.23 -4.15 18.15
N THR A 279 2.28 -4.63 17.47
CA THR A 279 2.16 -5.64 16.41
C THR A 279 1.50 -6.91 16.94
N GLY A 280 1.91 -7.41 18.11
CA GLY A 280 1.32 -8.57 18.76
C GLY A 280 -0.17 -8.38 19.06
N LYS A 281 -0.57 -7.19 19.53
CA LYS A 281 -1.98 -6.86 19.78
C LYS A 281 -2.81 -6.85 18.50
N VAL A 282 -2.36 -6.14 17.44
CA VAL A 282 -3.06 -6.13 16.14
C VAL A 282 -3.15 -7.55 15.55
N TRP A 283 -2.05 -8.31 15.58
CA TRP A 283 -1.98 -9.68 15.09
C TRP A 283 -2.94 -10.63 15.84
N GLY A 284 -3.04 -10.48 17.16
CA GLY A 284 -3.95 -11.27 17.99
C GLY A 284 -5.43 -10.90 17.82
N SER A 285 -5.72 -9.63 17.49
CA SER A 285 -7.09 -9.11 17.44
C SER A 285 -7.74 -9.14 16.06
N ILE A 286 -6.96 -9.15 14.97
CA ILE A 286 -7.50 -9.05 13.61
C ILE A 286 -7.39 -10.38 12.87
N GLN A 287 -8.51 -10.83 12.29
CA GLN A 287 -8.54 -11.93 11.32
C GLN A 287 -8.47 -11.39 9.90
N ILE A 288 -7.70 -12.06 9.05
CA ILE A 288 -7.65 -11.76 7.61
C ILE A 288 -8.60 -12.71 6.90
N ASP A 289 -9.69 -12.19 6.33
CA ASP A 289 -10.79 -13.00 5.79
C ASP A 289 -11.15 -12.72 4.31
N ARG A 290 -10.52 -11.72 3.71
CA ARG A 290 -10.73 -11.30 2.32
C ARG A 290 -9.45 -10.77 1.69
N GLU A 291 -9.44 -10.57 0.38
CA GLU A 291 -8.23 -10.16 -0.35
C GLU A 291 -7.97 -8.64 -0.28
N GLY A 292 -9.03 -7.82 -0.26
CA GLY A 292 -8.90 -6.35 -0.30
C GLY A 292 -8.45 -5.79 -1.63
N LEU A 293 -8.62 -6.55 -2.72
CA LEU A 293 -8.36 -6.07 -4.07
C LEU A 293 -9.69 -5.77 -4.76
N SER A 294 -9.72 -4.69 -5.52
CA SER A 294 -10.79 -4.43 -6.48
C SER A 294 -10.33 -4.92 -7.84
N LEU A 295 -11.14 -5.74 -8.48
CA LEU A 295 -10.88 -6.26 -9.82
C LEU A 295 -11.94 -5.73 -10.78
N LYS A 296 -11.53 -5.45 -12.01
CA LYS A 296 -12.43 -5.25 -13.15
C LYS A 296 -13.21 -6.53 -13.43
N ARG A 297 -14.29 -6.41 -14.21
CA ARG A 297 -15.00 -7.57 -14.75
C ARG A 297 -14.09 -8.52 -15.55
N THR A 298 -13.02 -7.99 -16.14
CA THR A 298 -11.98 -8.74 -16.86
C THR A 298 -11.00 -9.48 -15.95
N GLY A 299 -11.09 -9.30 -14.63
CA GLY A 299 -10.17 -9.88 -13.65
C GLY A 299 -8.88 -9.08 -13.44
N GLU A 300 -8.69 -7.98 -14.15
CA GLU A 300 -7.55 -7.08 -13.97
C GLU A 300 -7.70 -6.28 -12.67
N LEU A 301 -6.61 -6.03 -11.96
CA LEU A 301 -6.63 -5.21 -10.75
C LEU A 301 -7.02 -3.77 -11.11
N SER A 302 -8.06 -3.24 -10.48
CA SER A 302 -8.43 -1.82 -10.58
C SER A 302 -7.89 -1.02 -9.40
N GLY A 303 -7.67 -1.62 -8.23
CA GLY A 303 -7.11 -0.90 -7.08
C GLY A 303 -7.23 -1.70 -5.79
N VAL A 304 -6.97 -1.05 -4.66
CA VAL A 304 -7.00 -1.68 -3.34
C VAL A 304 -8.20 -1.16 -2.53
N VAL A 305 -9.01 -2.09 -2.03
CA VAL A 305 -10.12 -1.77 -1.11
C VAL A 305 -9.55 -1.67 0.29
N ILE A 306 -9.56 -0.47 0.85
CA ILE A 306 -9.00 -0.18 2.17
C ILE A 306 -10.13 0.30 3.07
N GLN A 307 -10.29 -0.37 4.20
CA GLN A 307 -11.18 0.08 5.26
C GLN A 307 -10.51 1.09 6.19
N PRO A 308 -11.29 2.01 6.75
CA PRO A 308 -10.82 2.83 7.85
C PRO A 308 -10.31 1.96 9.03
N PRO A 309 -9.24 2.39 9.75
CA PRO A 309 -8.68 1.64 10.88
C PRO A 309 -9.71 1.28 11.96
N GLU A 310 -10.64 2.17 12.25
CA GLU A 310 -11.69 2.00 13.24
C GLU A 310 -12.66 0.88 12.86
N TRP A 311 -13.01 0.73 11.57
CA TRP A 311 -13.86 -0.37 11.11
C TRP A 311 -13.14 -1.71 11.21
N THR A 312 -11.83 -1.73 10.91
CA THR A 312 -11.00 -2.93 11.04
C THR A 312 -10.96 -3.42 12.50
N LEU A 313 -10.82 -2.48 13.44
CA LEU A 313 -10.89 -2.78 14.88
C LEU A 313 -12.27 -3.23 15.33
N GLN A 314 -13.31 -2.49 14.95
CA GLN A 314 -14.69 -2.77 15.36
C GLN A 314 -15.14 -4.17 14.93
N ASN A 315 -14.80 -4.55 13.70
CA ASN A 315 -15.18 -5.83 13.13
C ASN A 315 -14.26 -6.98 13.56
N GLY A 316 -13.04 -6.68 14.03
CA GLY A 316 -11.99 -7.67 14.32
C GLY A 316 -11.54 -8.45 13.07
N LYS A 317 -11.84 -7.94 11.88
CA LYS A 317 -11.65 -8.61 10.58
C LYS A 317 -11.32 -7.57 9.51
N GLY A 318 -10.53 -7.98 8.52
CA GLY A 318 -10.20 -7.13 7.38
C GLY A 318 -9.39 -7.85 6.32
N ALA A 319 -9.06 -7.11 5.26
CA ALA A 319 -8.09 -7.52 4.26
C ALA A 319 -6.63 -7.41 4.79
N PRO A 320 -5.65 -8.01 4.10
CA PRO A 320 -4.23 -7.81 4.39
C PRO A 320 -3.84 -6.32 4.52
N HIS A 321 -4.38 -5.48 3.65
CA HIS A 321 -4.09 -4.04 3.60
C HIS A 321 -4.68 -3.29 4.80
N ASP A 322 -5.86 -3.70 5.27
CA ASP A 322 -6.55 -3.12 6.42
C ASP A 322 -5.73 -3.34 7.72
N ALA A 323 -5.18 -4.54 7.90
CA ALA A 323 -4.33 -4.86 9.05
C ALA A 323 -3.02 -4.04 9.06
N VAL A 324 -2.45 -3.79 7.87
CA VAL A 324 -1.24 -2.96 7.69
C VAL A 324 -1.55 -1.50 8.01
N VAL A 325 -2.66 -0.97 7.50
CA VAL A 325 -3.13 0.39 7.76
C VAL A 325 -3.37 0.59 9.26
N LEU A 326 -4.11 -0.32 9.90
CA LEU A 326 -4.37 -0.26 11.33
C LEU A 326 -3.07 -0.25 12.16
N LEU A 327 -2.12 -1.13 11.84
CA LEU A 327 -0.84 -1.18 12.52
C LEU A 327 -0.06 0.13 12.33
N ALA A 328 -0.02 0.67 11.11
CA ALA A 328 0.64 1.94 10.83
C ALA A 328 0.02 3.10 11.64
N THR A 329 -1.31 3.19 11.66
CA THR A 329 -2.06 4.19 12.43
C THR A 329 -1.72 4.10 13.92
N MET A 330 -1.70 2.90 14.51
CA MET A 330 -1.37 2.73 15.93
C MET A 330 0.07 3.12 16.27
N LEU A 331 1.03 2.73 15.43
CA LEU A 331 2.44 3.08 15.64
C LEU A 331 2.68 4.59 15.49
N ARG A 332 2.06 5.23 14.50
CA ARG A 332 2.14 6.69 14.34
C ARG A 332 1.50 7.45 15.50
N LYS A 333 0.40 6.92 16.06
CA LYS A 333 -0.28 7.52 17.21
C LYS A 333 0.57 7.59 18.48
N VAL A 334 1.43 6.60 18.70
CA VAL A 334 2.40 6.64 19.81
C VAL A 334 3.64 7.47 19.48
N GLY A 335 3.66 8.14 18.32
CA GLY A 335 4.75 9.01 17.87
C GLY A 335 5.90 8.26 17.19
N LEU A 336 5.71 6.99 16.81
CA LEU A 336 6.73 6.20 16.12
C LEU A 336 6.56 6.34 14.59
N PRO A 337 7.51 6.97 13.87
CA PRO A 337 7.41 7.12 12.43
C PRO A 337 7.31 5.77 11.74
N THR A 338 6.20 5.55 11.05
CA THR A 338 5.90 4.26 10.42
C THR A 338 5.33 4.49 9.04
N ARG A 339 5.94 3.94 8.00
CA ARG A 339 5.42 4.05 6.62
C ARG A 339 4.72 2.76 6.22
N VAL A 340 3.60 2.88 5.52
CA VAL A 340 3.01 1.74 4.81
C VAL A 340 3.85 1.46 3.57
N MET A 341 3.94 0.19 3.19
CA MET A 341 4.70 -0.26 2.04
C MET A 341 3.83 -1.17 1.20
N ALA A 342 3.92 -1.04 -0.12
CA ALA A 342 3.36 -1.95 -1.09
C ALA A 342 4.44 -2.43 -2.05
N GLY A 343 4.39 -3.72 -2.37
CA GLY A 343 5.32 -4.36 -3.27
C GLY A 343 4.69 -5.53 -4.02
N TRP A 344 5.33 -5.92 -5.12
CA TRP A 344 4.91 -7.06 -5.91
C TRP A 344 5.78 -8.26 -5.60
N ASP A 345 5.17 -9.31 -5.03
CA ASP A 345 5.84 -10.57 -4.73
C ASP A 345 5.87 -11.42 -6.00
N VAL A 346 7.07 -11.76 -6.51
CA VAL A 346 7.25 -12.62 -7.69
C VAL A 346 7.28 -14.12 -7.34
N GLY A 347 7.04 -14.44 -6.07
CA GLY A 347 7.17 -15.77 -5.51
C GLY A 347 8.61 -16.25 -5.44
N LYS A 348 8.79 -17.39 -4.76
CA LYS A 348 10.09 -18.08 -4.74
C LYS A 348 10.36 -18.60 -6.15
N GLY A 349 11.42 -18.05 -6.75
CA GLY A 349 12.01 -18.59 -7.96
C GLY A 349 12.75 -19.88 -7.61
N ASP A 350 12.03 -20.93 -7.23
CA ASP A 350 12.60 -22.26 -7.25
C ASP A 350 13.05 -22.46 -8.70
N GLY A 351 14.35 -22.55 -8.98
CA GLY A 351 14.95 -22.61 -10.33
C GLY A 351 14.45 -23.74 -11.24
N LYS A 352 13.40 -24.46 -10.83
CA LYS A 352 12.59 -25.39 -11.60
C LYS A 352 11.55 -24.59 -12.40
N PHE A 353 11.98 -24.12 -13.57
CA PHE A 353 11.18 -23.43 -14.59
C PHE A 353 9.82 -24.09 -14.91
N LEU A 354 9.65 -25.40 -14.64
CA LEU A 354 8.51 -26.20 -15.08
C LEU A 354 7.44 -26.51 -14.01
N LYS A 355 7.54 -26.02 -12.77
CA LYS A 355 6.47 -26.23 -11.78
C LYS A 355 5.31 -25.26 -12.02
N LYS A 356 4.39 -25.70 -12.88
CA LYS A 356 3.07 -25.11 -13.16
C LYS A 356 2.17 -25.36 -11.94
N GLY A 357 2.20 -24.49 -10.92
CA GLY A 357 1.39 -24.71 -9.72
C GLY A 357 1.27 -23.56 -8.73
N ASP A 358 2.39 -22.97 -8.26
CA ASP A 358 2.36 -22.16 -7.03
C ASP A 358 3.02 -20.78 -7.12
N LYS A 359 3.26 -20.25 -8.33
CA LYS A 359 3.71 -18.86 -8.49
C LYS A 359 2.54 -17.92 -8.25
N GLN A 360 2.18 -17.73 -6.98
CA GLN A 360 1.26 -16.68 -6.57
C GLN A 360 2.00 -15.35 -6.63
N ASN A 361 2.17 -14.82 -7.85
CA ASN A 361 2.50 -13.42 -8.01
C ASN A 361 1.36 -12.62 -7.38
N LYS A 362 1.66 -11.81 -6.38
CA LYS A 362 0.61 -11.08 -5.67
C LYS A 362 1.10 -9.74 -5.12
N LEU A 363 0.14 -8.84 -4.97
CA LEU A 363 0.34 -7.61 -4.24
C LEU A 363 0.55 -7.94 -2.76
N ARG A 364 1.57 -7.34 -2.17
CA ARG A 364 1.95 -7.54 -0.77
C ARG A 364 2.11 -6.19 -0.11
N THR A 365 1.59 -6.06 1.11
CA THR A 365 1.74 -4.85 1.92
C THR A 365 2.29 -5.17 3.29
N TRP A 366 3.10 -4.27 3.82
CA TRP A 366 3.69 -4.34 5.15
C TRP A 366 3.89 -2.92 5.69
N VAL A 367 4.35 -2.78 6.93
CA VAL A 367 4.79 -1.48 7.47
C VAL A 367 6.30 -1.49 7.68
N GLU A 368 6.93 -0.31 7.63
CA GLU A 368 8.29 -0.10 8.11
C GLU A 368 8.29 0.99 9.17
N PHE A 369 8.74 0.69 10.39
CA PHE A 369 8.92 1.71 11.42
C PHE A 369 10.37 2.18 11.49
N CYS A 370 10.56 3.43 11.88
CA CYS A 370 11.88 4.06 12.00
C CYS A 370 12.48 3.79 13.37
N LEU A 371 13.70 3.26 13.38
CA LEU A 371 14.59 3.22 14.53
C LEU A 371 15.76 4.16 14.26
N TYR A 372 15.83 5.25 15.01
CA TYR A 372 16.88 6.26 14.88
C TYR A 372 17.80 6.17 16.11
N ASP A 373 19.04 5.76 15.87
CA ASP A 373 20.10 5.81 16.87
C ASP A 373 20.73 7.21 16.81
N GLU A 374 20.33 8.07 17.75
CA GLU A 374 20.80 9.45 17.83
C GLU A 374 22.29 9.56 18.17
N GLU A 375 22.84 8.60 18.91
CA GLU A 375 24.26 8.60 19.30
C GLU A 375 25.14 8.28 18.09
N ALA A 376 24.77 7.27 17.32
CA ALA A 376 25.46 6.89 16.10
C ALA A 376 25.07 7.74 14.87
N ASN A 377 24.05 8.60 14.99
CA ASN A 377 23.39 9.30 13.89
C ASN A 377 23.01 8.34 12.74
N THR A 378 22.39 7.20 13.06
CA THR A 378 21.96 6.22 12.06
C THR A 378 20.44 6.03 12.04
N ILE A 379 19.89 5.81 10.85
CA ILE A 379 18.48 5.54 10.61
C ILE A 379 18.29 4.11 10.08
N ASN A 380 17.32 3.39 10.65
CA ASN A 380 17.00 2.03 10.26
C ASN A 380 15.49 1.91 10.08
N TRP A 381 15.06 1.54 8.89
CA TRP A 381 13.67 1.17 8.66
C TRP A 381 13.51 -0.33 8.94
N VAL A 382 12.71 -0.67 9.93
CA VAL A 382 12.50 -2.06 10.38
C VAL A 382 11.13 -2.52 9.87
N PRO A 383 11.08 -3.51 8.96
CA PRO A 383 9.82 -3.93 8.38
C PRO A 383 9.03 -4.87 9.29
N ILE A 384 7.71 -4.80 9.23
CA ILE A 384 6.80 -5.70 9.92
C ILE A 384 5.78 -6.21 8.91
N ASP A 385 5.91 -7.48 8.54
CA ASP A 385 4.93 -8.15 7.67
C ASP A 385 3.90 -8.88 8.52
N ILE A 386 2.91 -8.11 9.00
CA ILE A 386 1.85 -8.63 9.87
C ILE A 386 1.01 -9.71 9.19
N VAL A 387 0.89 -9.67 7.86
CA VAL A 387 0.14 -10.65 7.08
C VAL A 387 0.84 -12.00 7.14
N LYS A 388 2.17 -12.02 6.98
CA LYS A 388 2.97 -13.25 7.11
C LYS A 388 3.09 -13.74 8.54
N LEU A 389 3.18 -12.83 9.52
CA LEU A 389 3.06 -13.20 10.94
C LEU A 389 1.76 -13.97 11.15
N ARG A 390 0.62 -13.42 10.72
CA ARG A 390 -0.71 -14.06 10.81
C ARG A 390 -0.81 -15.40 10.08
N GLN A 391 -0.22 -15.51 8.89
CA GLN A 391 -0.19 -16.77 8.14
C GLN A 391 0.67 -17.83 8.82
N SER A 392 1.71 -17.44 9.55
CA SER A 392 2.59 -18.38 10.25
C SER A 392 1.99 -18.95 11.53
N THR A 393 1.24 -18.15 12.29
CA THR A 393 0.49 -18.60 13.47
C THR A 393 -0.71 -17.71 13.76
N SER A 394 -1.78 -18.33 14.27
CA SER A 394 -3.03 -17.65 14.63
C SER A 394 -2.96 -16.91 15.97
N ARG A 395 -1.87 -17.09 16.74
CA ARG A 395 -1.63 -16.36 17.99
C ARG A 395 -0.19 -15.87 18.03
N PRO A 396 0.05 -14.61 18.43
CA PRO A 396 1.40 -14.09 18.58
C PRO A 396 2.16 -14.92 19.63
N PRO A 397 3.39 -15.37 19.33
CA PRO A 397 4.29 -15.88 20.37
C PRO A 397 4.60 -14.81 21.41
N ALA A 398 5.25 -15.20 22.51
CA ALA A 398 5.69 -14.23 23.52
C ALA A 398 6.53 -13.12 22.88
N VAL A 399 6.35 -11.87 23.32
CA VAL A 399 7.07 -10.69 22.79
C VAL A 399 8.59 -10.79 22.97
N THR A 400 9.06 -11.59 23.92
CA THR A 400 10.48 -11.88 24.16
C THR A 400 11.11 -12.80 23.12
N GLN A 401 10.31 -13.53 22.34
CA GLN A 401 10.81 -14.44 21.31
C GLN A 401 10.94 -13.73 19.98
N ASN A 402 12.02 -13.98 19.22
CA ASN A 402 12.18 -13.41 17.89
C ASN A 402 11.04 -13.87 16.96
N TRP A 403 10.46 -12.93 16.21
CA TRP A 403 9.42 -13.24 15.23
C TRP A 403 9.99 -13.14 13.82
N ARG A 404 9.88 -14.20 13.02
CA ARG A 404 10.51 -14.32 11.69
C ARG A 404 10.21 -13.17 10.73
N PHE A 405 9.06 -12.50 10.87
CA PHE A 405 8.58 -11.44 9.99
C PHE A 405 8.46 -10.07 10.69
N PHE A 406 9.15 -9.91 11.83
CA PHE A 406 9.36 -8.65 12.53
C PHE A 406 10.84 -8.28 12.40
N GLY A 407 11.14 -7.31 11.55
CA GLY A 407 12.48 -6.90 11.14
C GLY A 407 13.17 -7.87 10.18
N ALA A 408 13.20 -9.15 10.52
CA ALA A 408 13.71 -10.20 9.63
C ALA A 408 12.67 -10.54 8.55
N ASN A 409 13.12 -10.91 7.36
CA ASN A 409 12.27 -11.47 6.30
C ASN A 409 13.14 -12.15 5.23
N ASP A 410 12.98 -13.46 5.08
CA ASP A 410 13.74 -14.27 4.12
C ASP A 410 13.06 -14.41 2.75
N GLU A 411 11.99 -13.65 2.51
CA GLU A 411 11.24 -13.62 1.24
C GLU A 411 11.32 -12.27 0.53
N PHE A 412 11.86 -11.23 1.16
CA PHE A 412 11.90 -9.90 0.56
C PHE A 412 12.87 -9.75 -0.61
N ASP A 413 13.76 -10.72 -0.85
CA ASP A 413 14.52 -10.83 -2.11
C ASP A 413 13.62 -11.16 -3.31
N SER A 414 12.37 -11.57 -3.11
CA SER A 414 11.37 -11.78 -4.17
C SER A 414 10.25 -10.74 -4.18
N VAL A 415 10.35 -9.66 -3.42
CA VAL A 415 9.31 -8.63 -3.35
C VAL A 415 9.89 -7.31 -3.82
N VAL A 416 9.39 -6.76 -4.92
CA VAL A 416 9.81 -5.44 -5.42
C VAL A 416 8.91 -4.37 -4.81
N PRO A 417 9.40 -3.54 -3.86
CA PRO A 417 8.62 -2.44 -3.30
C PRO A 417 8.44 -1.36 -4.37
N PHE A 418 7.25 -0.79 -4.48
CA PHE A 418 6.96 0.25 -5.47
C PHE A 418 6.14 1.42 -4.94
N ALA A 419 5.48 1.31 -3.79
CA ALA A 419 4.75 2.43 -3.20
C ALA A 419 4.88 2.50 -1.67
N MET A 420 4.91 3.74 -1.16
CA MET A 420 4.76 4.07 0.28
C MET A 420 3.39 4.63 0.62
N HIS A 421 2.55 4.82 -0.40
CA HIS A 421 1.23 5.39 -0.29
C HIS A 421 0.27 4.65 -1.23
N PHE A 422 -0.93 4.34 -0.76
CA PHE A 422 -1.98 3.76 -1.61
C PHE A 422 -2.47 4.74 -2.68
N HIS A 423 -2.35 6.03 -2.39
CA HIS A 423 -2.59 7.12 -3.32
C HIS A 423 -1.44 8.12 -3.25
N PRO A 424 -0.90 8.63 -4.37
CA PRO A 424 0.16 9.63 -4.34
C PRO A 424 -0.21 10.83 -3.46
N PRO A 425 0.73 11.36 -2.64
CA PRO A 425 0.48 12.49 -1.74
C PRO A 425 0.46 13.83 -2.50
N THR A 426 -0.42 13.95 -3.48
CA THR A 426 -0.65 15.14 -4.32
C THR A 426 -2.13 15.22 -4.70
N ASP A 427 -2.52 16.28 -5.38
CA ASP A 427 -3.85 16.62 -5.90
C ASP A 427 -4.32 15.80 -7.13
N VAL A 428 -3.68 14.66 -7.40
CA VAL A 428 -4.05 13.82 -8.54
C VAL A 428 -5.32 13.03 -8.26
N VAL A 429 -5.98 12.60 -9.34
CA VAL A 429 -7.17 11.77 -9.27
C VAL A 429 -6.83 10.33 -9.65
N SER A 430 -7.48 9.38 -8.99
CA SER A 430 -7.61 7.99 -9.40
C SER A 430 -9.09 7.60 -9.39
N TYR A 431 -9.49 6.60 -10.16
CA TYR A 431 -10.88 6.20 -10.33
C TYR A 431 -11.20 4.89 -9.60
N GLY A 432 -12.31 4.89 -8.87
CA GLY A 432 -12.73 3.73 -8.08
C GLY A 432 -11.90 3.62 -6.80
N TRP A 433 -10.94 2.71 -6.76
CA TRP A 433 -10.13 2.40 -5.59
C TRP A 433 -8.69 2.89 -5.76
N PRO A 434 -7.97 3.23 -4.67
CA PRO A 434 -6.58 3.68 -4.76
C PRO A 434 -5.70 2.68 -5.51
N GLY A 435 -4.99 3.19 -6.51
CA GLY A 435 -4.21 2.41 -7.46
C GLY A 435 -2.70 2.59 -7.35
N PHE A 436 -2.19 3.30 -6.33
CA PHE A 436 -0.78 3.71 -6.19
C PHE A 436 -0.31 4.76 -7.20
N TRP A 437 -1.17 5.19 -8.11
CA TRP A 437 -0.91 6.17 -9.16
C TRP A 437 -2.02 7.22 -9.16
N GLY A 438 -1.84 8.28 -9.94
CA GLY A 438 -2.92 9.20 -10.25
C GLY A 438 -2.60 10.01 -11.50
N TRP A 439 -3.59 10.74 -11.99
CA TRP A 439 -3.39 11.69 -13.07
C TRP A 439 -3.96 13.06 -12.73
N PHE A 440 -3.44 14.06 -13.43
CA PHE A 440 -3.91 15.42 -13.42
C PHE A 440 -4.32 15.78 -14.84
N VAL A 441 -5.51 16.36 -15.01
CA VAL A 441 -5.98 16.81 -16.32
C VAL A 441 -6.67 18.16 -16.22
N THR A 442 -6.51 18.99 -17.25
CA THR A 442 -7.12 20.32 -17.33
C THR A 442 -8.16 20.37 -18.46
N PRO A 443 -9.26 21.13 -18.31
CA PRO A 443 -9.60 21.98 -17.16
C PRO A 443 -10.18 21.21 -15.96
N LYS A 444 -10.70 20.00 -16.16
CA LYS A 444 -11.29 19.16 -15.10
C LYS A 444 -11.08 17.67 -15.43
N PRO A 445 -10.83 16.81 -14.43
CA PRO A 445 -10.92 15.35 -14.56
C PRO A 445 -12.25 14.87 -15.16
N PRO A 446 -12.22 13.88 -16.07
CA PRO A 446 -13.41 13.14 -16.47
C PRO A 446 -14.19 12.67 -15.25
N GLU A 447 -15.51 12.73 -15.32
CA GLU A 447 -16.37 12.35 -14.20
C GLU A 447 -16.36 10.85 -13.92
N ALA A 448 -16.08 10.05 -14.96
CA ALA A 448 -15.92 8.62 -14.87
C ALA A 448 -14.81 8.13 -15.79
N ALA A 449 -14.10 7.12 -15.33
CA ALA A 449 -13.18 6.31 -16.12
C ALA A 449 -13.05 4.94 -15.43
N GLU A 450 -12.70 3.93 -16.21
CA GLU A 450 -12.32 2.63 -15.69
C GLU A 450 -10.80 2.48 -15.72
N GLN A 451 -10.20 2.28 -14.56
CA GLN A 451 -8.78 2.03 -14.42
C GLN A 451 -8.46 0.54 -14.30
N SER A 452 -7.33 0.13 -14.89
CA SER A 452 -6.68 -1.16 -14.64
C SER A 452 -5.19 -0.97 -14.39
N ILE A 453 -4.62 -1.86 -13.58
CA ILE A 453 -3.23 -1.88 -13.18
C ILE A 453 -2.76 -3.33 -13.29
N ARG A 454 -1.67 -3.53 -14.01
CA ARG A 454 -1.04 -4.83 -14.15
C ARG A 454 0.41 -4.75 -13.72
N PHE A 455 0.77 -5.63 -12.79
CA PHE A 455 2.14 -5.81 -12.35
C PHE A 455 2.71 -7.08 -12.96
N THR A 456 3.92 -6.97 -13.50
CA THR A 456 4.74 -8.11 -13.87
C THR A 456 6.16 -7.82 -13.42
N ALA A 457 6.90 -8.81 -12.94
CA ALA A 457 8.29 -8.59 -12.59
C ALA A 457 9.16 -9.75 -13.05
N THR A 458 10.37 -9.40 -13.47
CA THR A 458 11.33 -10.32 -14.07
C THR A 458 12.70 -10.09 -13.45
N THR A 459 13.54 -11.12 -13.45
CA THR A 459 14.95 -10.98 -13.05
C THR A 459 15.71 -10.21 -14.12
N MET A 460 16.54 -9.25 -13.70
CA MET A 460 17.39 -8.50 -14.62
C MET A 460 18.35 -9.43 -15.34
N SER A 461 18.41 -9.34 -16.67
CA SER A 461 19.38 -10.10 -17.46
C SER A 461 20.78 -9.52 -17.24
N VAL A 462 21.71 -10.32 -16.72
CA VAL A 462 23.14 -9.95 -16.69
C VAL A 462 23.74 -10.30 -18.04
N ARG A 463 24.24 -9.30 -18.79
CA ARG A 463 24.89 -9.55 -20.07
C ARG A 463 26.22 -10.28 -19.83
N GLY A 464 26.47 -11.37 -20.57
CA GLY A 464 27.74 -12.09 -20.47
C GLY A 464 28.94 -11.16 -20.68
N GLY A 465 29.89 -11.18 -19.74
CA GLY A 465 31.08 -10.33 -19.76
C GLY A 465 30.98 -9.03 -18.97
N GLN A 466 29.79 -8.60 -18.51
CA GLN A 466 29.73 -7.54 -17.51
C GLN A 466 30.13 -8.11 -16.13
N PRO A 467 31.01 -7.42 -15.38
CA PRO A 467 31.29 -7.83 -14.01
C PRO A 467 29.97 -7.83 -13.22
N PRO A 468 29.80 -8.76 -12.26
CA PRO A 468 28.66 -8.74 -11.37
C PRO A 468 28.51 -7.33 -10.79
N ARG A 469 27.29 -6.79 -10.79
CA ARG A 469 27.01 -5.45 -10.21
C ARG A 469 27.37 -5.35 -8.72
N ASP A 470 27.67 -6.48 -8.08
CA ASP A 470 28.23 -6.52 -6.73
C ASP A 470 29.58 -7.27 -6.75
N PRO A 471 30.72 -6.55 -6.67
CA PRO A 471 32.03 -7.17 -6.70
C PRO A 471 32.30 -8.04 -5.46
N LYS A 472 31.64 -7.79 -4.32
CA LYS A 472 31.93 -8.50 -3.05
C LYS A 472 31.56 -9.98 -3.06
N LYS A 473 30.58 -10.38 -3.87
CA LYS A 473 30.10 -11.78 -3.89
C LYS A 473 31.16 -12.76 -4.44
N LYS A 474 32.10 -12.28 -5.26
CA LYS A 474 33.10 -13.14 -5.90
C LYS A 474 34.12 -13.71 -4.91
N ASP A 475 34.42 -12.98 -3.83
CA ASP A 475 35.40 -13.40 -2.84
C ASP A 475 34.86 -14.47 -1.86
N ASP A 476 33.56 -14.44 -1.57
CA ASP A 476 32.91 -15.42 -0.71
C ASP A 476 32.66 -16.77 -1.41
N GLU A 477 32.35 -16.77 -2.71
CA GLU A 477 32.20 -18.01 -3.50
C GLU A 477 33.57 -18.68 -3.82
N ALA A 478 34.66 -17.91 -3.79
CA ALA A 478 36.01 -18.43 -4.03
C ALA A 478 36.62 -19.15 -2.81
N ARG A 479 36.02 -19.05 -1.62
CA ARG A 479 36.50 -19.79 -0.44
C ARG A 479 36.10 -21.27 -0.54
N PRO A 480 37.05 -22.21 -0.64
CA PRO A 480 36.73 -23.62 -0.63
C PRO A 480 35.99 -23.97 0.67
N PRO A 481 34.98 -24.85 0.63
CA PRO A 481 34.22 -25.23 1.81
C PRO A 481 35.18 -25.73 2.89
N ALA A 482 35.12 -25.11 4.06
CA ALA A 482 35.96 -25.50 5.19
C ALA A 482 35.78 -27.00 5.42
N ARG A 483 36.88 -27.76 5.27
CA ARG A 483 36.87 -29.21 5.53
C ARG A 483 36.37 -29.40 6.97
N ARG A 484 35.19 -30.00 7.13
CA ARG A 484 34.73 -30.48 8.43
C ARG A 484 35.76 -31.51 8.89
N GLY A 485 36.52 -31.17 9.94
CA GLY A 485 37.33 -32.15 10.66
C GLY A 485 36.40 -33.24 11.19
N TYR A 486 36.73 -34.48 10.87
CA TYR A 486 36.11 -35.67 11.44
C TYR A 486 36.60 -35.89 12.87
#